data_AF-A0A353B6K7-F1
#
_entry.id   AF-A0A353B6K7-F1
#
_cell.length_a   1.000
_cell.length_b   1.000
_cell.length_c   1.000
_cell.angle_alpha   90.00
_cell.angle_beta   90.00
_cell.angle_gamma   90.00
#
_symmetry.space_group_name_H-M   'P 1'
#
loop_
_entity.id
_entity.type
_entity.pdbx_description
1 polymer ?
#
loop_
_entity_poly.entity_id
_entity_poly.type
_entity_poly.pdbx_seq_one_letter_code
_entity_poly.pdbx_strand_id
1 'polypeptide(L)'
;MAGAEQLTASVYKTGDELTGFDYRFNITRLNNHTGRVNQWLTPDDLFAMVKLVRVLSAELADDGCMNESLRGQLIRLAAALDSAIAEVSTNENVRGVTDQ
;
A
#
# COMPACT_ATOMS: atom_id res chain seq x y z
N MET A 1 -3.48 -5.57 9.76
CA MET A 1 -3.54 -4.13 9.44
C MET A 1 -2.21 -3.74 8.81
N ALA A 2 -2.22 -2.96 7.73
CA ALA A 2 -1.00 -2.44 7.10
C ALA A 2 -0.97 -0.91 7.23
N GLY A 3 0.20 -0.29 7.32
CA GLY A 3 0.34 1.16 7.46
C GLY A 3 1.52 1.71 6.68
N ALA A 4 1.35 2.91 6.11
CA ALA A 4 2.40 3.71 5.52
C ALA A 4 2.15 5.19 5.81
N GLU A 5 3.05 5.80 6.59
CA GLU A 5 2.95 7.19 7.04
C GLU A 5 1.59 7.47 7.73
N GLN A 6 0.82 8.42 7.22
CA GLN A 6 -0.49 8.83 7.76
C GLN A 6 -1.65 7.97 7.25
N LEU A 7 -1.41 6.93 6.45
CA LEU A 7 -2.43 6.04 5.93
C LEU A 7 -2.30 4.63 6.50
N THR A 8 -3.44 4.04 6.85
CA THR A 8 -3.54 2.62 7.20
C THR A 8 -4.61 1.94 6.38
N ALA A 9 -4.46 0.62 6.25
CA ALA A 9 -5.48 -0.24 5.70
C ALA A 9 -5.86 -1.35 6.68
N SER A 10 -7.17 -1.54 6.86
CA SER A 10 -7.69 -2.72 7.53
C SER A 10 -8.05 -3.75 6.47
N VAL A 11 -7.49 -4.95 6.60
CA VAL A 11 -7.73 -6.08 5.71
C VAL A 11 -8.70 -7.02 6.39
N TYR A 12 -9.77 -7.37 5.69
CA TYR A 12 -10.78 -8.34 6.08
C TYR A 12 -10.68 -9.53 5.14
N LYS A 13 -10.53 -10.71 5.73
CA LYS A 13 -10.49 -12.01 5.04
C LYS A 13 -11.73 -12.79 5.43
N THR A 14 -12.46 -13.29 4.44
CA THR A 14 -13.65 -14.13 4.63
C THR A 14 -13.54 -15.40 3.80
N GLY A 15 -14.30 -16.45 4.14
CA GLY A 15 -14.22 -17.74 3.46
C GLY A 15 -13.32 -18.74 4.19
N ASP A 16 -13.11 -19.91 3.57
CA ASP A 16 -12.37 -21.04 4.14
C ASP A 16 -11.62 -21.84 3.07
N GLU A 17 -10.95 -22.92 3.47
CA GLU A 17 -10.17 -23.80 2.57
C GLU A 17 -11.04 -24.54 1.55
N LEU A 18 -12.35 -24.72 1.82
CA LEU A 18 -13.28 -25.44 0.96
C LEU A 18 -13.90 -24.53 -0.12
N THR A 19 -14.18 -23.28 0.24
CA THR A 19 -14.88 -22.30 -0.59
C THR A 19 -13.95 -21.26 -1.21
N GLY A 20 -12.71 -21.17 -0.73
CA GLY A 20 -11.74 -20.16 -1.09
C GLY A 20 -11.85 -18.91 -0.20
N PHE A 21 -10.75 -18.18 -0.10
CA PHE A 21 -10.70 -16.93 0.66
C PHE A 21 -10.99 -15.72 -0.23
N ASP A 22 -11.82 -14.80 0.27
CA ASP A 22 -12.08 -13.49 -0.32
C ASP A 22 -11.50 -12.40 0.58
N TYR A 23 -10.89 -11.39 -0.04
CA TYR A 23 -10.21 -10.29 0.65
C TYR A 23 -10.84 -8.96 0.31
N ARG A 24 -11.11 -8.17 1.34
CA ARG A 24 -11.52 -6.77 1.21
C ARG A 24 -10.63 -5.91 2.08
N PHE A 25 -10.33 -4.70 1.64
CA PHE A 25 -9.61 -3.75 2.47
C PHE A 25 -10.24 -2.36 2.36
N ASN A 26 -10.14 -1.60 3.44
CA ASN A 26 -10.44 -0.18 3.45
C ASN A 26 -9.16 0.60 3.72
N ILE A 27 -9.09 1.86 3.29
CA ILE A 27 -7.98 2.78 3.60
C ILE A 27 -8.53 3.87 4.50
N THR A 28 -7.81 4.18 5.56
CA THR A 28 -8.16 5.20 6.54
C THR A 28 -6.95 6.10 6.80
N ARG A 29 -7.20 7.40 6.93
CA ARG A 29 -6.16 8.37 7.33
C ARG A 29 -6.09 8.42 8.86
N LEU A 30 -4.93 8.12 9.43
CA LEU A 30 -4.65 8.30 10.85
C LEU A 30 -4.35 9.78 11.09
N ASN A 31 -5.41 10.55 11.37
CA ASN A 31 -5.25 11.87 11.94
C ASN A 31 -5.49 11.77 13.45
N ASN A 32 -4.39 11.78 14.23
CA ASN A 32 -4.38 11.67 15.70
C ASN A 32 -5.19 12.76 16.41
N HIS A 33 -5.68 13.77 15.69
CA HIS A 33 -6.33 14.94 16.29
C HIS A 33 -7.86 14.88 16.34
N THR A 34 -8.55 14.08 15.50
CA THR A 34 -10.02 14.20 15.37
C THR A 34 -10.81 12.89 15.34
N GLY A 35 -10.16 11.72 15.27
CA GLY A 35 -10.86 10.43 15.20
C GLY A 35 -11.84 10.29 14.01
N ARG A 36 -11.75 11.19 13.02
CA ARG A 36 -12.65 11.25 11.87
C ARG A 36 -12.10 10.44 10.70
N VAL A 37 -12.90 9.49 10.23
CA VAL A 37 -12.57 8.54 9.16
C VAL A 37 -12.86 9.10 7.74
N ASN A 38 -13.65 10.18 7.63
CA ASN A 38 -13.96 10.87 6.37
C ASN A 38 -13.13 12.15 6.22
N GLN A 39 -11.84 12.02 5.92
CA GLN A 39 -11.00 13.16 5.54
C GLN A 39 -10.70 13.11 4.04
N TRP A 40 -10.85 14.26 3.39
CA TRP A 40 -10.37 14.46 2.03
C TRP A 40 -8.85 14.28 2.00
N LEU A 41 -8.36 13.54 1.01
CA LEU A 41 -6.93 13.34 0.79
C LEU A 41 -6.34 14.57 0.07
N THR A 42 -5.10 14.88 0.39
CA THR A 42 -4.28 15.91 -0.27
C THR A 42 -3.36 15.27 -1.30
N PRO A 43 -2.84 16.02 -2.28
CA PRO A 43 -1.88 15.47 -3.25
C PRO A 43 -0.67 14.79 -2.61
N ASP A 44 -0.19 15.30 -1.47
CA ASP A 44 0.94 14.70 -0.73
C ASP A 44 0.64 13.27 -0.24
N ASP A 45 -0.64 12.93 -0.01
CA ASP A 45 -1.03 11.57 0.37
C ASP A 45 -0.78 10.54 -0.73
N LEU A 46 -0.60 10.96 -1.98
CA LEU A 46 -0.38 10.03 -3.09
C LEU A 46 0.87 9.18 -2.87
N PHE A 47 1.92 9.76 -2.28
CA PHE A 47 3.14 9.01 -1.93
C PHE A 47 2.89 7.98 -0.83
N ALA A 48 2.21 8.38 0.26
CA ALA A 48 1.80 7.46 1.31
C ALA A 48 0.90 6.35 0.78
N MET A 49 0.02 6.66 -0.18
CA MET A 49 -0.91 5.71 -0.77
C MET A 49 -0.19 4.68 -1.64
N VAL A 50 0.78 5.12 -2.46
CA VAL A 50 1.64 4.23 -3.25
C VAL A 50 2.44 3.29 -2.32
N LYS A 51 3.03 3.82 -1.24
CA LYS A 51 3.75 3.00 -0.24
C LYS A 51 2.81 2.00 0.44
N LEU A 52 1.59 2.41 0.81
CA LEU A 52 0.60 1.53 1.43
C LEU A 52 0.19 0.40 0.47
N VAL A 53 -0.06 0.69 -0.80
CA VAL A 53 -0.41 -0.32 -1.81
C VAL A 53 0.75 -1.30 -2.02
N ARG A 54 1.99 -0.82 -2.04
CA ARG A 54 3.18 -1.67 -2.08
C ARG A 54 3.20 -2.65 -0.91
N VAL A 55 3.00 -2.16 0.31
CA VAL A 55 2.99 -3.00 1.52
C VAL A 55 1.84 -4.01 1.47
N LEU A 56 0.62 -3.56 1.19
CA LEU A 56 -0.55 -4.45 1.07
C LEU A 56 -0.34 -5.56 0.05
N SER A 57 0.28 -5.24 -1.09
CA SER A 57 0.56 -6.23 -2.14
C SER A 57 1.51 -7.32 -1.66
N ALA A 58 2.56 -6.95 -0.91
CA ALA A 58 3.50 -7.90 -0.34
C ALA A 58 2.84 -8.77 0.74
N GLU A 59 2.13 -8.16 1.68
CA GLU A 59 1.47 -8.85 2.80
C GLU A 59 0.40 -9.85 2.32
N LEU A 60 -0.44 -9.43 1.36
CA LEU A 60 -1.47 -10.30 0.79
C LEU A 60 -0.88 -11.46 -0.01
N ALA A 61 0.24 -11.23 -0.69
CA ALA A 61 0.93 -12.31 -1.41
C ALA A 61 1.54 -13.35 -0.46
N ASP A 62 2.02 -12.91 0.71
CA ASP A 62 2.66 -13.77 1.72
C ASP A 62 1.65 -14.63 2.50
N ASP A 63 0.43 -14.14 2.72
CA ASP A 63 -0.65 -14.86 3.44
C ASP A 63 -1.04 -16.21 2.78
N GLY A 64 -0.65 -16.43 1.51
CA GLY A 64 -0.67 -17.75 0.86
C GLY A 64 -2.05 -18.35 0.56
N CYS A 65 -3.12 -17.65 0.91
CA CYS A 65 -4.49 -18.14 0.90
C CYS A 65 -5.27 -17.73 -0.37
N MET A 66 -4.60 -17.14 -1.35
CA MET A 66 -5.15 -16.79 -2.66
C MET A 66 -4.50 -17.62 -3.77
N ASN A 67 -5.18 -17.72 -4.92
CA ASN A 67 -4.67 -18.53 -6.03
C ASN A 67 -3.30 -18.03 -6.53
N GLU A 68 -2.53 -18.96 -7.10
CA GLU A 68 -1.14 -18.68 -7.51
C GLU A 68 -1.03 -17.55 -8.54
N SER A 69 -2.02 -17.41 -9.43
CA SER A 69 -2.03 -16.34 -10.43
C SER A 69 -2.13 -14.97 -9.78
N LEU A 70 -3.09 -14.76 -8.87
CA LEU A 70 -3.28 -13.50 -8.16
C LEU A 70 -2.09 -13.21 -7.25
N ARG A 71 -1.59 -14.21 -6.52
CA ARG A 71 -0.37 -14.10 -5.72
C ARG A 71 0.81 -13.61 -6.57
N GLY A 72 1.01 -14.22 -7.74
CA GLY A 72 2.07 -13.82 -8.67
C GLY A 72 1.93 -12.39 -9.18
N GLN A 73 0.71 -11.91 -9.41
CA GLN A 73 0.44 -10.52 -9.78
C GLN A 73 0.79 -9.55 -8.65
N LEU A 74 0.41 -9.88 -7.40
CA LEU A 74 0.70 -9.04 -6.23
C LEU A 74 2.20 -8.95 -5.93
N ILE A 75 2.96 -10.04 -6.08
CA ILE A 75 4.43 -10.02 -5.95
C ILE A 75 5.04 -9.07 -6.97
N ARG A 76 4.63 -9.17 -8.24
CA ARG A 76 5.12 -8.29 -9.31
C ARG A 76 4.73 -6.83 -9.07
N LEU A 77 3.52 -6.59 -8.58
CA LEU A 77 3.03 -5.26 -8.24
C LEU A 77 3.88 -4.63 -7.13
N ALA A 78 4.14 -5.36 -6.04
CA ALA A 78 4.98 -4.88 -4.95
C ALA A 78 6.38 -4.49 -5.44
N ALA A 79 7.01 -5.34 -6.27
CA ALA A 79 8.35 -5.07 -6.82
C ALA A 79 8.38 -3.88 -7.79
N ALA A 80 7.34 -3.73 -8.63
CA ALA A 80 7.23 -2.59 -9.55
C ALA A 80 7.05 -1.27 -8.79
N LEU A 81 6.22 -1.27 -7.75
CA LEU A 81 6.01 -0.09 -6.91
C LEU A 81 7.27 0.28 -6.12
N ASP A 82 8.02 -0.71 -5.61
CA ASP A 82 9.32 -0.44 -4.97
C ASP A 82 10.30 0.25 -5.92
N SER A 83 10.38 -0.22 -7.17
CA SER A 83 11.24 0.40 -8.19
C SER A 83 10.81 1.84 -8.49
N ALA A 84 9.51 2.08 -8.64
CA ALA A 84 8.97 3.42 -8.91
C ALA A 84 9.19 4.38 -7.73
N ILE A 85 9.01 3.93 -6.48
CA ILE A 85 9.28 4.72 -5.27
C ILE A 85 10.77 5.10 -5.22
N ALA A 86 11.66 4.15 -5.49
CA ALA A 86 13.10 4.40 -5.50
C ALA A 86 13.49 5.43 -6.57
N GLU A 87 12.97 5.29 -7.79
CA GLU A 87 13.22 6.21 -8.90
C GLU A 87 12.83 7.65 -8.56
N VAL A 88 11.62 7.86 -8.04
CA VAL A 88 11.14 9.21 -7.68
C VAL A 88 11.99 9.82 -6.56
N SER A 89 12.37 9.01 -5.56
CA SER A 89 13.22 9.46 -4.44
C SER A 89 14.63 9.85 -4.90
N THR A 90 15.19 9.14 -5.90
CA THR A 90 16.50 9.49 -6.47
C THR A 90 16.46 10.79 -7.27
N ASN A 91 15.36 11.06 -7.99
CA ASN A 91 15.20 12.28 -8.78
C ASN A 91 15.07 13.54 -7.92
N GLU A 92 14.52 13.45 -6.71
CA GLU A 92 14.51 14.57 -5.75
C GLU A 92 15.92 14.91 -5.27
N ASN A 93 16.74 13.91 -4.96
CA ASN A 93 18.12 14.12 -4.53
C ASN A 93 19.01 14.75 -5.62
N VAL A 94 18.80 14.42 -6.89
CA VAL A 94 19.56 15.02 -8.00
C VAL A 94 19.19 16.49 -8.22
N ARG A 95 17.90 16.85 -8.10
CA ARG A 95 17.46 18.25 -8.24
C ARG A 95 17.98 19.15 -7.12
N GLY A 96 18.02 18.66 -5.87
CA GLY A 96 18.52 19.42 -4.72
C GLY A 96 20.02 19.75 -4.74
N VAL A 97 20.83 19.03 -5.54
CA VAL A 97 22.29 19.28 -5.66
C VAL A 97 22.61 20.35 -6.71
N THR A 98 21.69 20.65 -7.62
CA THR A 98 21.93 21.61 -8.72
C THR A 98 21.54 23.05 -8.38
N ASP A 99 20.87 23.27 -7.25
CA ASP A 99 20.38 24.59 -6.79
C ASP A 99 21.27 25.21 -5.68
N GLN A 100 22.56 24.85 -5.59
CA GLN A 100 23.53 25.49 -4.69
C GLN A 100 24.67 26.18 -5.45
#